data_AF-A0A3P1WY42-F1
#
_entry.id   AF-A0A3P1WY42-F1
#
_cell.length_a   1.000
_cell.length_b   1.000
_cell.length_c   1.000
_cell.angle_alpha   90.00
_cell.angle_beta   90.00
_cell.angle_gamma   90.00
#
_symmetry.space_group_name_H-M   'P 1'
#
loop_
_entity.id
_entity.type
_entity.pdbx_description
1 polymer ?
#
loop_
_entity_poly.entity_id
_entity_poly.type
_entity_poly.pdbx_seq_one_letter_code
_entity_poly.pdbx_strand_id
1 'polypeptide(L)'
;MTHRPSLDLAAGRGRRRLERCSKPVLNVPRNSTQEVIVTATPAKSTFSFQATDLAHVGVFGALIAALAIVPGFQIGPVPFTLQTLGVALAGLCLGPIRGFAAASLYLVLGAMGLPVFNKGAAGIGTILGPTGGYLLSFPFAALLSGFVAMLVVRRGLSALTPFLLFGGLLLSRYLVILPFGVIGLMRALGKSFPEALAIDASFWLSDAIKSVVAVLLAVAVHRAFPRLLVQR
;
A
#
# COMPACT_ATOMS: atom_id res chain seq x y z
N MET A 1 30.98 34.81 52.68
CA MET A 1 30.96 36.27 52.88
C MET A 1 32.38 36.78 52.74
N THR A 2 32.53 38.00 52.17
CA THR A 2 33.74 38.81 51.91
C THR A 2 34.65 38.35 50.75
N HIS A 3 34.42 38.90 49.56
CA HIS A 3 35.06 40.10 48.99
C HIS A 3 36.47 39.85 48.43
N ARG A 4 36.57 39.76 47.10
CA ARG A 4 37.76 40.19 46.34
C ARG A 4 37.41 41.45 45.54
N PRO A 5 38.30 42.47 45.51
CA PRO A 5 38.02 43.73 44.84
C PRO A 5 38.42 43.71 43.36
N SER A 6 37.72 44.59 42.64
CA SER A 6 37.93 45.07 41.29
C SER A 6 39.32 45.70 41.07
N LEU A 7 39.91 45.44 39.90
CA LEU A 7 40.76 46.42 39.22
C LEU A 7 40.52 46.36 37.70
N ASP A 8 40.12 47.53 37.24
CA ASP A 8 39.83 48.02 35.91
C ASP A 8 41.15 48.36 35.19
N LEU A 9 41.34 48.00 33.92
CA LEU A 9 42.24 48.74 33.02
C LEU A 9 42.08 48.39 31.53
N ALA A 10 41.36 49.28 30.86
CA ALA A 10 41.78 50.01 29.67
C ALA A 10 42.08 49.30 28.32
N ALA A 11 41.24 49.71 27.36
CA ALA A 11 41.63 50.38 26.11
C ALA A 11 42.13 49.55 24.92
N GLY A 12 41.38 49.64 23.82
CA GLY A 12 41.82 49.20 22.50
C GLY A 12 40.79 49.38 21.38
N ARG A 13 40.29 50.60 21.18
CA ARG A 13 39.51 50.98 19.98
C ARG A 13 40.31 50.66 18.71
N GLY A 14 39.71 49.91 17.79
CA GLY A 14 40.31 49.63 16.48
C GLY A 14 39.28 49.33 15.40
N ARG A 15 38.30 50.23 15.20
CA ARG A 15 37.43 50.20 14.02
C ARG A 15 38.26 50.55 12.77
N ARG A 16 38.72 49.56 12.02
CA ARG A 16 39.27 49.75 10.66
C ARG A 16 38.19 49.48 9.61
N ARG A 17 37.60 50.60 9.20
CA ARG A 17 37.27 51.01 7.83
C ARG A 17 37.19 49.85 6.81
N LEU A 18 35.95 49.53 6.45
CA LEU A 18 35.55 48.74 5.29
C LEU A 18 36.17 49.31 4.02
N GLU A 19 37.21 48.65 3.52
CA GLU A 19 37.73 48.90 2.18
C GLU A 19 36.72 48.39 1.15
N ARG A 20 36.23 49.35 0.39
CA ARG A 20 35.28 49.23 -0.70
C ARG A 20 35.98 48.49 -1.83
N CYS A 21 35.81 47.18 -1.88
CA CYS A 21 36.26 46.34 -2.98
C CYS A 21 35.45 46.70 -4.24
N SER A 22 35.99 47.64 -5.02
CA SER A 22 35.49 48.06 -6.32
C SER A 22 35.62 46.88 -7.28
N LYS A 23 34.52 46.15 -7.50
CA LYS A 23 34.46 45.07 -8.49
C LYS A 23 34.52 45.68 -9.89
N PRO A 24 35.35 45.16 -10.80
CA PRO A 24 35.37 45.62 -12.19
C PRO A 24 34.03 45.31 -12.86
N VAL A 25 33.46 46.32 -13.51
CA VAL A 25 32.25 46.21 -14.33
C VAL A 25 32.57 45.35 -15.55
N LEU A 26 32.09 44.11 -15.54
CA LEU A 26 32.19 43.20 -16.69
C LEU A 26 31.22 43.67 -17.77
N ASN A 27 31.75 44.32 -18.81
CA ASN A 27 31.01 44.76 -19.97
C ASN A 27 30.77 43.57 -20.91
N VAL A 28 29.61 42.91 -20.77
CA VAL A 28 29.19 41.82 -21.65
C VAL A 28 28.57 42.42 -22.92
N PRO A 29 29.09 42.13 -24.12
CA PRO A 29 28.47 42.62 -25.36
C PRO A 29 27.08 42.00 -25.53
N ARG A 30 26.06 42.88 -25.61
CA ARG A 30 24.71 42.53 -26.09
C ARG A 30 24.77 42.38 -27.60
N ASN A 31 24.83 41.14 -28.10
CA ASN A 31 24.27 40.85 -29.41
C ASN A 31 23.97 39.37 -29.61
N SER A 32 22.95 39.11 -30.43
CA SER A 32 22.42 37.81 -30.89
C SER A 32 21.59 37.01 -29.90
N THR A 33 20.28 37.20 -30.02
CA THR A 33 19.23 36.18 -29.92
C THR A 33 19.72 34.84 -30.51
N GLN A 34 20.22 33.95 -29.66
CA GLN A 34 20.15 32.52 -29.90
C GLN A 34 19.12 31.96 -28.93
N GLU A 35 17.94 31.73 -29.48
CA GLU A 35 16.86 30.95 -28.90
C GLU A 35 17.39 29.51 -28.74
N VAL A 36 17.95 29.20 -27.57
CA VAL A 36 18.28 27.83 -27.20
C VAL A 36 16.95 27.12 -26.96
N ILE A 37 16.36 26.59 -28.03
CA ILE A 37 15.25 25.65 -27.96
C ILE A 37 15.84 24.37 -27.32
N VAL A 38 15.80 24.32 -25.98
CA VAL A 38 15.99 23.08 -25.23
C VAL A 38 14.81 22.20 -25.58
N THR A 39 14.95 21.38 -26.61
CA THR A 39 14.04 20.27 -26.88
C THR A 39 14.16 19.30 -25.72
N ALA A 40 13.32 19.50 -24.70
CA ALA A 40 13.11 18.52 -23.64
C ALA A 40 12.49 17.28 -24.30
N THR A 41 13.33 16.31 -24.66
CA THR A 41 12.87 14.97 -25.02
C THR A 41 12.03 14.46 -23.86
N PRO A 42 10.75 14.12 -24.06
CA PRO A 42 9.94 13.58 -22.98
C PRO A 42 10.57 12.24 -22.59
N ALA A 43 11.13 12.18 -21.39
CA ALA A 43 11.63 10.93 -20.83
C ALA A 43 10.43 9.97 -20.75
N LYS A 44 10.38 8.99 -21.66
CA LYS A 44 9.45 7.87 -21.55
C LYS A 44 9.72 7.18 -20.22
N SER A 45 8.81 7.35 -19.27
CA SER A 45 8.80 6.59 -18.02
C SER A 45 8.56 5.12 -18.36
N THR A 46 9.64 4.36 -18.58
CA THR A 46 9.55 2.91 -18.69
C THR A 46 9.25 2.36 -17.30
N PHE A 47 8.16 1.61 -17.17
CA PHE A 47 7.82 0.82 -15.99
C PHE A 47 8.89 -0.26 -15.73
N SER A 48 10.07 0.11 -15.22
CA SER A 48 11.08 -0.87 -14.85
C SER A 48 10.73 -1.54 -13.52
N PHE A 49 10.24 -2.79 -13.54
CA PHE A 49 10.05 -3.56 -12.31
C PHE A 49 11.43 -3.87 -11.71
N GLN A 50 11.71 -3.43 -10.47
CA GLN A 50 13.01 -3.69 -9.84
C GLN A 50 13.01 -5.04 -9.11
N ALA A 51 14.19 -5.63 -8.89
CA ALA A 51 14.34 -6.86 -8.11
C ALA A 51 13.69 -6.74 -6.71
N THR A 52 13.79 -5.55 -6.11
CA THR A 52 13.13 -5.21 -4.84
C THR A 52 11.60 -5.31 -4.92
N ASP A 53 10.97 -4.86 -6.01
CA ASP A 53 9.52 -4.97 -6.16
C ASP A 53 9.08 -6.43 -6.27
N LEU A 54 9.85 -7.25 -6.98
CA LEU A 54 9.60 -8.69 -7.09
C LEU A 54 9.72 -9.39 -5.72
N ALA A 55 10.73 -9.01 -4.92
CA ALA A 55 10.88 -9.53 -3.57
C ALA A 55 9.68 -9.19 -2.67
N HIS A 56 9.20 -7.94 -2.71
CA HIS A 56 8.02 -7.53 -1.96
C HIS A 56 6.76 -8.29 -2.40
N VAL A 57 6.56 -8.43 -3.71
CA VAL A 57 5.45 -9.21 -4.29
C VAL A 57 5.50 -10.66 -3.81
N GLY A 58 6.68 -11.28 -3.83
CA GLY A 58 6.88 -12.65 -3.35
C GLY A 58 6.59 -12.80 -1.86
N VAL A 59 7.13 -11.92 -1.02
CA VAL A 59 6.94 -11.98 0.45
C VAL A 59 5.47 -11.77 0.82
N PHE A 60 4.77 -10.81 0.21
CA PHE A 60 3.35 -10.61 0.49
C PHE A 60 2.47 -11.72 -0.11
N GLY A 61 2.83 -12.28 -1.26
CA GLY A 61 2.17 -13.48 -1.79
C GLY A 61 2.30 -14.66 -0.83
N ALA A 62 3.49 -14.87 -0.28
CA ALA A 62 3.74 -15.88 0.75
C ALA A 62 2.99 -15.59 2.06
N LEU A 63 2.89 -14.32 2.47
CA LEU A 63 2.09 -13.91 3.63
C LEU A 63 0.60 -14.24 3.44
N ILE A 64 0.04 -13.99 2.26
CA ILE A 64 -1.34 -14.35 1.93
C ILE A 64 -1.53 -15.88 2.04
N ALA A 65 -0.60 -16.66 1.48
CA ALA A 65 -0.63 -18.12 1.56
C ALA A 65 -0.53 -18.62 3.00
N ALA A 66 0.39 -18.09 3.80
CA ALA A 66 0.54 -18.46 5.20
C ALA A 66 -0.74 -18.17 6.00
N LEU A 67 -1.34 -16.98 5.83
CA LEU A 67 -2.59 -16.61 6.49
C LEU A 67 -3.80 -17.41 5.99
N ALA A 68 -3.74 -17.97 4.77
CA ALA A 68 -4.77 -18.86 4.25
C ALA A 68 -4.72 -20.24 4.91
N ILE A 69 -3.54 -20.73 5.28
CA ILE A 69 -3.35 -22.07 5.87
C ILE A 69 -3.71 -22.08 7.37
N VAL A 70 -3.60 -20.94 8.07
CA VAL A 70 -3.96 -20.84 9.49
C VAL A 70 -5.36 -21.45 9.71
N PRO A 71 -5.52 -22.43 10.63
CA PRO A 71 -6.77 -23.15 10.82
C PRO A 71 -7.93 -22.19 11.09
N GLY A 72 -8.83 -22.12 10.12
CA GLY A 72 -10.08 -21.39 10.20
C GLY A 72 -11.23 -22.25 10.70
N PHE A 73 -12.20 -21.64 11.38
CA PHE A 73 -13.46 -22.32 11.68
C PHE A 73 -14.33 -22.36 10.41
N GLN A 74 -15.01 -23.48 10.17
CA GLN A 74 -15.93 -23.60 9.05
C GLN A 74 -17.35 -23.28 9.53
N ILE A 75 -17.91 -22.20 9.01
CA ILE A 75 -19.30 -21.80 9.24
C ILE A 75 -19.97 -21.77 7.87
N GLY A 76 -20.71 -22.84 7.55
CA GLY A 76 -21.33 -23.01 6.24
C GLY A 76 -20.35 -23.45 5.13
N PRO A 77 -20.69 -23.18 3.86
CA PRO A 77 -19.93 -23.69 2.70
C PRO A 77 -18.63 -22.94 2.44
N VAL A 78 -18.45 -21.76 3.04
CA VAL A 78 -17.26 -20.92 2.90
C VAL A 78 -16.55 -20.83 4.25
N PRO A 79 -15.26 -21.13 4.32
CA PRO A 79 -14.53 -21.14 5.59
C PRO A 79 -14.15 -19.73 6.05
N PHE A 80 -14.10 -19.51 7.37
CA PHE A 80 -13.59 -18.27 7.95
C PHE A 80 -12.06 -18.32 7.99
N THR A 81 -11.38 -17.41 7.29
CA THR A 81 -9.91 -17.39 7.20
C THR A 81 -9.30 -16.03 7.53
N LEU A 82 -8.00 -16.01 7.82
CA LEU A 82 -7.20 -14.79 7.89
C LEU A 82 -6.64 -14.36 6.53
N GLN A 83 -6.93 -15.10 5.47
CA GLN A 83 -6.43 -14.84 4.12
C GLN A 83 -6.75 -13.43 3.61
N THR A 84 -7.97 -12.93 3.85
CA THR A 84 -8.40 -11.59 3.43
C THR A 84 -7.64 -10.48 4.16
N LEU A 85 -7.11 -10.75 5.35
CA LEU A 85 -6.19 -9.84 6.05
C LEU A 85 -4.89 -9.67 5.27
N GLY A 86 -4.32 -10.77 4.75
CA GLY A 86 -3.11 -10.73 3.92
C GLY A 86 -3.32 -9.92 2.64
N VAL A 87 -4.47 -10.09 1.99
CA VAL A 87 -4.84 -9.33 0.78
C VAL A 87 -4.98 -7.84 1.09
N ALA A 88 -5.63 -7.49 2.20
CA ALA A 88 -5.74 -6.11 2.67
C ALA A 88 -4.36 -5.49 2.94
N LEU A 89 -3.47 -6.21 3.64
CA LEU A 89 -2.11 -5.76 3.90
C LEU A 89 -1.30 -5.59 2.60
N ALA A 90 -1.44 -6.50 1.62
CA ALA A 90 -0.77 -6.37 0.34
C ALA A 90 -1.17 -5.08 -0.39
N GLY A 91 -2.47 -4.77 -0.44
CA GLY A 91 -2.95 -3.50 -1.00
C GLY A 91 -2.45 -2.29 -0.21
N LEU A 92 -2.72 -2.26 1.10
CA LEU A 92 -2.42 -1.10 1.95
C LEU A 92 -0.91 -0.80 2.07
N CYS A 93 -0.05 -1.82 2.05
CA CYS A 93 1.40 -1.66 2.25
C CYS A 93 2.18 -1.50 0.94
N LEU A 94 1.84 -2.26 -0.11
CA LEU A 94 2.59 -2.26 -1.37
C LEU A 94 2.02 -1.30 -2.42
N GLY A 95 0.77 -0.87 -2.24
CA GLY A 95 0.05 0.00 -3.16
C GLY A 95 -0.67 -0.79 -4.25
N PRO A 96 -1.28 -0.11 -5.23
CA PRO A 96 -2.22 -0.71 -6.16
C PRO A 96 -1.57 -1.80 -7.03
N ILE A 97 -0.45 -1.48 -7.70
CA ILE A 97 0.16 -2.38 -8.69
C ILE A 97 0.84 -3.59 -8.03
N ARG A 98 1.64 -3.35 -6.99
CA ARG A 98 2.37 -4.43 -6.30
C ARG A 98 1.46 -5.27 -5.42
N GLY A 99 0.44 -4.67 -4.79
CA GLY A 99 -0.59 -5.40 -4.07
C GLY A 99 -1.40 -6.31 -5.01
N PHE A 100 -1.80 -5.80 -6.17
CA PHE A 100 -2.43 -6.60 -7.23
C PHE A 100 -1.52 -7.75 -7.68
N ALA A 101 -0.24 -7.48 -7.93
CA ALA A 101 0.72 -8.50 -8.34
C ALA A 101 0.91 -9.59 -7.27
N ALA A 102 0.98 -9.23 -5.98
CA ALA A 102 1.11 -10.18 -4.87
C ALA A 102 -0.12 -11.10 -4.73
N ALA A 103 -1.32 -10.53 -4.79
CA ALA A 103 -2.56 -11.30 -4.76
C ALA A 103 -2.75 -12.15 -6.04
N SER A 104 -2.31 -11.66 -7.19
CA SER A 104 -2.32 -12.42 -8.45
C SER A 104 -1.34 -13.59 -8.41
N LEU A 105 -0.13 -13.36 -7.89
CA LEU A 105 0.87 -14.43 -7.70
C LEU A 105 0.31 -15.55 -6.83
N TYR A 106 -0.31 -15.19 -5.70
CA TYR A 106 -0.99 -16.13 -4.82
C TYR A 106 -2.05 -16.96 -5.57
N LEU A 107 -2.91 -16.29 -6.34
CA LEU A 107 -3.99 -16.94 -7.08
C LEU A 107 -3.46 -17.88 -8.18
N VAL A 108 -2.44 -17.44 -8.93
CA VAL A 108 -1.82 -18.23 -10.01
C VAL A 108 -1.14 -19.48 -9.44
N LEU A 109 -0.38 -19.35 -8.35
CA LEU A 109 0.28 -20.50 -7.71
C LEU A 109 -0.75 -21.53 -7.23
N GLY A 110 -1.83 -21.08 -6.60
CA GLY A 110 -2.92 -21.97 -6.20
C GLY A 110 -3.63 -22.60 -7.40
N ALA A 111 -3.86 -21.85 -8.49
CA ALA A 111 -4.45 -22.37 -9.72
C ALA A 111 -3.58 -23.46 -10.38
N MET A 112 -2.25 -23.30 -10.32
CA MET A 112 -1.27 -24.27 -10.83
C MET A 112 -1.20 -25.56 -10.01
N GLY A 113 -1.93 -25.65 -8.89
CA GLY A 113 -2.02 -26.86 -8.07
C GLY A 113 -1.20 -26.83 -6.79
N LEU A 114 -0.59 -25.70 -6.44
CA LEU A 114 0.09 -25.56 -5.15
C LEU A 114 -0.96 -25.47 -4.02
N PRO A 115 -0.85 -26.22 -2.91
CA PRO A 115 -1.83 -26.25 -1.82
C PRO A 115 -1.72 -25.02 -0.91
N VAL A 116 -1.90 -23.83 -1.50
CA VAL A 116 -1.82 -22.53 -0.82
C VAL A 116 -3.20 -21.95 -0.51
N PHE A 117 -4.29 -22.51 -1.06
CA PHE A 117 -5.63 -22.12 -0.65
C PHE A 117 -5.95 -22.70 0.73
N ASN A 118 -7.02 -22.19 1.34
CA ASN A 118 -7.40 -22.60 2.68
C ASN A 118 -7.56 -24.13 2.82
N LYS A 119 -7.18 -24.65 3.99
CA LYS A 119 -7.13 -26.09 4.29
C LYS A 119 -6.23 -26.89 3.34
N GLY A 120 -5.26 -26.24 2.71
CA GLY A 120 -4.38 -26.87 1.72
C GLY A 120 -5.07 -27.16 0.39
N ALA A 121 -6.19 -26.48 0.08
CA ALA A 121 -6.85 -26.62 -1.21
C ALA A 121 -5.98 -26.07 -2.34
N ALA A 122 -6.23 -26.57 -3.56
CA ALA A 122 -5.44 -26.26 -4.74
C ALA A 122 -6.25 -26.42 -6.03
N GLY A 123 -5.69 -25.91 -7.12
CA GLY A 123 -6.12 -26.16 -8.49
C GLY A 123 -7.34 -25.35 -8.94
N ILE A 124 -7.60 -25.44 -10.24
CA ILE A 124 -8.72 -24.75 -10.91
C ILE A 124 -10.08 -25.19 -10.32
N GLY A 125 -10.21 -26.44 -9.86
CA GLY A 125 -11.43 -26.93 -9.21
C GLY A 125 -11.86 -26.08 -8.02
N THR A 126 -10.91 -25.57 -7.23
CA THR A 126 -11.19 -24.68 -6.09
C THR A 126 -11.69 -23.31 -6.56
N ILE A 127 -11.15 -22.80 -7.66
CA ILE A 127 -11.57 -21.54 -8.29
C ILE A 127 -12.94 -21.66 -8.95
N LEU A 128 -13.33 -22.86 -9.40
CA LEU A 128 -14.67 -23.11 -9.93
C LEU A 128 -15.70 -23.43 -8.83
N GLY A 129 -15.25 -23.64 -7.59
CA GLY A 129 -16.10 -23.93 -6.43
C GLY A 129 -16.70 -22.69 -5.73
N PRO A 130 -17.32 -22.88 -4.55
CA PRO A 130 -18.04 -21.83 -3.82
C PRO A 130 -17.15 -20.67 -3.35
N THR A 131 -15.87 -20.93 -3.08
CA THR A 131 -14.89 -19.93 -2.65
C THR A 131 -14.22 -19.19 -3.83
N GLY A 132 -14.43 -19.68 -5.05
CA GLY A 132 -13.76 -19.20 -6.25
C GLY A 132 -14.01 -17.74 -6.56
N GLY A 133 -15.24 -17.28 -6.37
CA GLY A 133 -15.60 -15.86 -6.54
C GLY A 133 -14.77 -14.96 -5.63
N TYR A 134 -14.62 -15.34 -4.35
CA TYR A 134 -13.77 -14.62 -3.41
C TYR A 134 -12.30 -14.62 -3.83
N LEU A 135 -11.75 -15.78 -4.24
CA LEU A 135 -10.37 -15.88 -4.72
C LEU A 135 -10.08 -14.97 -5.92
N LEU A 136 -10.99 -14.94 -6.90
CA LEU A 136 -10.88 -14.10 -8.09
C LEU A 136 -10.98 -12.60 -7.77
N SER A 137 -11.64 -12.24 -6.66
CA SER A 137 -11.79 -10.85 -6.24
C SER A 137 -10.50 -10.26 -5.63
N PHE A 138 -9.59 -11.10 -5.11
CA PHE A 138 -8.47 -10.63 -4.29
C PHE A 138 -7.49 -9.71 -5.00
N PRO A 139 -7.06 -9.97 -6.26
CA PRO A 139 -6.22 -9.02 -6.99
C PRO A 139 -6.86 -7.64 -7.11
N PHE A 140 -8.15 -7.58 -7.46
CA PHE A 140 -8.89 -6.34 -7.63
C PHE A 140 -9.15 -5.63 -6.29
N ALA A 141 -9.38 -6.38 -5.21
CA ALA A 141 -9.53 -5.82 -3.87
C ALA A 141 -8.21 -5.20 -3.38
N ALA A 142 -7.07 -5.86 -3.62
CA ALA A 142 -5.74 -5.32 -3.33
C ALA A 142 -5.42 -4.08 -4.17
N LEU A 143 -5.83 -4.07 -5.45
CA LEU A 143 -5.68 -2.93 -6.34
C LEU A 143 -6.43 -1.70 -5.81
N LEU A 144 -7.72 -1.86 -5.48
CA LEU A 144 -8.57 -0.75 -5.02
C LEU A 144 -8.14 -0.23 -3.65
N SER A 145 -7.91 -1.13 -2.68
CA SER A 145 -7.42 -0.74 -1.35
C SER A 145 -6.04 -0.08 -1.42
N GLY A 146 -5.14 -0.59 -2.28
CA GLY A 146 -3.84 0.01 -2.52
C GLY A 146 -3.91 1.36 -3.20
N PHE A 147 -4.87 1.57 -4.11
CA PHE A 147 -5.12 2.88 -4.72
C PHE A 147 -5.55 3.90 -3.67
N VAL A 148 -6.50 3.54 -2.79
CA VAL A 148 -6.90 4.40 -1.67
C VAL A 148 -5.71 4.68 -0.74
N ALA A 149 -4.94 3.65 -0.37
CA ALA A 149 -3.77 3.80 0.48
C ALA A 149 -2.74 4.75 -0.13
N MET A 150 -2.48 4.65 -1.44
CA MET A 150 -1.59 5.56 -2.15
C MET A 150 -2.07 7.01 -2.06
N LEU A 151 -3.36 7.27 -2.27
CA LEU A 151 -3.93 8.62 -2.17
C LEU A 151 -3.83 9.20 -0.76
N VAL A 152 -4.09 8.37 0.26
CA VAL A 152 -4.04 8.78 1.68
C VAL A 152 -2.62 9.03 2.12
N VAL A 153 -1.69 8.12 1.85
CA VAL A 153 -0.30 8.20 2.34
C VAL A 153 0.49 9.28 1.61
N ARG A 154 0.22 9.54 0.32
CA ARG A 154 0.86 10.65 -0.43
C ARG A 154 0.55 12.03 0.16
N ARG A 155 -0.57 12.19 0.87
CA ARG A 155 -0.93 13.44 1.56
C ARG A 155 -0.23 13.59 2.92
N GLY A 156 0.55 12.60 3.35
CA GLY A 156 1.15 12.53 4.67
C GLY A 156 0.24 11.85 5.70
N LEU A 157 0.85 11.25 6.72
CA LEU A 157 0.12 10.58 7.79
C LEU A 157 -0.48 11.60 8.76
N SER A 158 -1.78 11.49 9.01
CA SER A 158 -2.53 12.33 9.96
C SER A 158 -3.39 11.46 10.88
N ALA A 159 -4.06 12.08 11.85
CA ALA A 159 -5.02 11.39 12.72
C ALA A 159 -6.19 10.76 11.93
N LEU A 160 -6.47 11.25 10.72
CA LEU A 160 -7.52 10.73 9.85
C LEU A 160 -7.09 9.52 9.02
N THR A 161 -5.78 9.26 8.89
CA THR A 161 -5.26 8.17 8.05
C THR A 161 -5.90 6.81 8.37
N PRO A 162 -6.00 6.35 9.63
CA PRO A 162 -6.62 5.06 9.92
C PRO A 162 -8.07 4.96 9.43
N PHE A 163 -8.86 6.03 9.61
CA PHE A 163 -10.26 6.07 9.17
C PHE A 163 -10.39 6.01 7.65
N LEU A 164 -9.51 6.72 6.91
CA LEU A 164 -9.52 6.70 5.46
C LEU A 164 -9.09 5.34 4.89
N LEU A 165 -8.09 4.69 5.50
CA LEU A 165 -7.67 3.35 5.10
C LEU A 165 -8.75 2.31 5.40
N PHE A 166 -9.41 2.41 6.56
CA PHE A 166 -10.55 1.55 6.92
C PHE A 166 -11.70 1.72 5.92
N GLY A 167 -12.05 2.96 5.57
CA GLY A 167 -13.03 3.24 4.52
C GLY A 167 -12.63 2.64 3.17
N GLY A 168 -11.35 2.69 2.79
CA GLY A 168 -10.83 2.06 1.58
C GLY A 168 -10.95 0.54 1.57
N LEU A 169 -10.74 -0.11 2.73
CA LEU A 169 -10.97 -1.55 2.88
C LEU A 169 -12.45 -1.91 2.78
N LEU A 170 -13.34 -1.14 3.41
CA LEU A 170 -14.79 -1.36 3.27
C LEU A 170 -15.24 -1.15 1.83
N LEU A 171 -14.73 -0.12 1.15
CA LEU A 171 -15.01 0.12 -0.26
C LEU A 171 -14.59 -1.08 -1.12
N SER A 172 -13.39 -1.62 -0.88
CA SER A 172 -12.90 -2.82 -1.56
C SER A 172 -13.75 -4.06 -1.26
N ARG A 173 -14.21 -4.20 -0.01
CA ARG A 173 -15.10 -5.30 0.39
C ARG A 173 -16.44 -5.23 -0.33
N TYR A 174 -17.12 -4.08 -0.32
CA TYR A 174 -18.46 -3.95 -0.87
C TYR A 174 -18.49 -3.87 -2.40
N LEU A 175 -17.50 -3.22 -3.03
CA LEU A 175 -17.47 -3.07 -4.49
C LEU A 175 -16.83 -4.25 -5.22
N VAL A 176 -15.97 -5.03 -4.55
CA VAL A 176 -15.19 -6.08 -5.22
C VAL A 176 -15.46 -7.44 -4.61
N ILE A 177 -15.18 -7.63 -3.32
CA ILE A 177 -15.24 -8.95 -2.69
C ILE A 177 -16.68 -9.46 -2.61
N LEU A 178 -17.63 -8.62 -2.18
CA LEU A 178 -19.05 -8.98 -2.06
C LEU A 178 -19.66 -9.43 -3.40
N PRO A 179 -19.62 -8.63 -4.49
CA PRO A 179 -20.26 -9.03 -5.74
C PRO A 179 -19.63 -10.30 -6.33
N PHE A 180 -18.29 -10.38 -6.36
CA PHE A 180 -17.62 -11.58 -6.89
C PHE A 180 -17.89 -12.82 -6.03
N GLY A 181 -17.86 -12.67 -4.70
CA GLY A 181 -18.17 -13.75 -3.76
C GLY A 181 -19.59 -14.26 -3.90
N VAL A 182 -20.57 -13.36 -3.91
CA VAL A 182 -22.00 -13.70 -4.06
C VAL A 182 -22.28 -14.33 -5.42
N ILE A 183 -21.78 -13.76 -6.52
CA ILE A 183 -21.94 -14.36 -7.87
C ILE A 183 -21.29 -15.75 -7.92
N GLY A 184 -20.11 -15.92 -7.33
CA GLY A 184 -19.43 -17.21 -7.23
C GLY A 184 -20.23 -18.25 -6.45
N LEU A 185 -20.79 -17.86 -5.30
CA LEU A 185 -21.67 -18.69 -4.47
C LEU A 185 -22.93 -19.12 -5.19
N MET A 186 -23.62 -18.17 -5.85
CA MET A 186 -24.84 -18.44 -6.61
C MET A 186 -24.57 -19.45 -7.72
N ARG A 187 -23.49 -19.25 -8.49
CA ARG A 187 -23.10 -20.16 -9.58
C ARG A 187 -22.70 -21.55 -9.06
N ALA A 188 -21.91 -21.62 -8.00
CA ALA A 188 -21.36 -22.87 -7.51
C ALA A 188 -22.36 -23.73 -6.73
N LEU A 189 -23.31 -23.11 -6.03
CA LEU A 189 -24.27 -23.79 -5.15
C LEU A 189 -25.73 -23.72 -5.64
N GLY A 190 -26.00 -23.04 -6.76
CA GLY A 190 -27.37 -22.86 -7.28
C GLY A 190 -28.27 -22.03 -6.36
N LYS A 191 -27.70 -21.16 -5.53
CA LYS A 191 -28.45 -20.38 -4.52
C LYS A 191 -29.05 -19.11 -5.11
N SER A 192 -30.20 -18.70 -4.55
CA SER A 192 -30.78 -17.39 -4.83
C SER A 192 -29.89 -16.26 -4.29
N PHE A 193 -30.04 -15.04 -4.81
CA PHE A 193 -29.27 -13.88 -4.35
C PHE A 193 -29.42 -13.61 -2.84
N PRO A 194 -30.62 -13.63 -2.23
CA PRO A 194 -30.78 -13.42 -0.80
C PRO A 194 -30.10 -14.50 0.05
N GLU A 195 -30.13 -15.76 -0.39
CA GLU A 195 -29.45 -16.86 0.31
C GLU A 195 -27.93 -16.72 0.27
N ALA A 196 -27.38 -16.38 -0.91
CA ALA A 196 -25.95 -16.17 -1.06
C ALA A 196 -25.48 -14.96 -0.22
N LEU A 197 -26.28 -13.90 -0.17
CA LEU A 197 -26.00 -12.73 0.68
C LEU A 197 -26.09 -13.07 2.17
N ALA A 198 -27.04 -13.91 2.59
CA ALA A 198 -27.15 -14.36 3.99
C ALA A 198 -25.93 -15.19 4.42
N ILE A 199 -25.39 -16.02 3.52
CA ILE A 199 -24.12 -16.72 3.76
C ILE A 199 -22.98 -15.70 3.89
N ASP A 200 -22.89 -14.74 2.98
CA ASP A 200 -21.85 -13.71 3.00
C ASP A 200 -21.89 -12.83 4.27
N ALA A 201 -23.10 -12.52 4.75
CA ALA A 201 -23.35 -11.67 5.92
C ALA A 201 -22.66 -12.18 7.19
N SER A 202 -22.49 -13.49 7.31
CA SER A 202 -21.77 -14.10 8.45
C SER A 202 -20.32 -13.62 8.54
N PHE A 203 -19.69 -13.28 7.40
CA PHE A 203 -18.29 -12.81 7.37
C PHE A 203 -18.14 -11.35 7.75
N TRP A 204 -19.19 -10.54 7.70
CA TRP A 204 -19.10 -9.07 7.81
C TRP A 204 -18.48 -8.60 9.11
N LEU A 205 -18.88 -9.20 10.24
CA LEU A 205 -18.30 -8.88 11.54
C LEU A 205 -16.80 -9.22 11.57
N SER A 206 -16.44 -10.41 11.06
CA SER A 206 -15.04 -10.85 11.03
C SER A 206 -14.19 -9.97 10.09
N ASP A 207 -14.75 -9.53 8.96
CA ASP A 207 -14.07 -8.69 7.99
C ASP A 207 -13.87 -7.27 8.52
N ALA A 208 -14.82 -6.74 9.29
CA ALA A 208 -14.67 -5.47 9.99
C ALA A 208 -13.51 -5.54 11.00
N ILE A 209 -13.46 -6.59 11.82
CA ILE A 209 -12.38 -6.80 12.79
C ILE A 209 -11.01 -6.93 12.08
N LYS A 210 -10.93 -7.75 11.02
CA LYS A 210 -9.70 -7.89 10.22
C LYS A 210 -9.29 -6.57 9.57
N SER A 211 -10.25 -5.77 9.12
CA SER A 211 -9.96 -4.47 8.51
C SER A 211 -9.36 -3.49 9.52
N VAL A 212 -9.85 -3.48 10.76
CA VAL A 212 -9.22 -2.70 11.85
C VAL A 212 -7.78 -3.16 12.07
N VAL A 213 -7.55 -4.48 12.18
CA VAL A 213 -6.20 -5.03 12.37
C VAL A 213 -5.29 -4.68 11.19
N ALA A 214 -5.75 -4.83 9.95
CA ALA A 214 -5.00 -4.48 8.75
C ALA A 214 -4.59 -3.00 8.74
N VAL A 215 -5.49 -2.11 9.12
CA VAL A 215 -5.24 -0.67 9.18
C VAL A 215 -4.19 -0.34 10.24
N LEU A 216 -4.30 -0.91 11.45
CA LEU A 216 -3.33 -0.68 12.52
C LEU A 216 -1.93 -1.14 12.08
N LEU A 217 -1.83 -2.33 11.50
CA LEU A 217 -0.58 -2.87 10.97
C LEU A 217 -0.04 -2.02 9.81
N ALA A 218 -0.88 -1.60 8.86
CA ALA A 218 -0.46 -0.78 7.73
C ALA A 218 0.05 0.60 8.19
N VAL A 219 -0.62 1.24 9.16
CA VAL A 219 -0.15 2.52 9.74
C VAL A 219 1.19 2.34 10.45
N ALA A 220 1.37 1.25 11.21
CA ALA A 220 2.66 0.94 11.83
C ALA A 220 3.76 0.73 10.79
N VAL A 221 3.47 0.00 9.71
CA VAL A 221 4.39 -0.23 8.59
C VAL A 221 4.75 1.09 7.89
N HIS A 222 3.78 1.97 7.62
CA HIS A 222 4.06 3.26 6.97
C HIS A 222 4.85 4.23 7.85
N ARG A 223 4.73 4.12 9.17
CA ARG A 223 5.55 4.89 10.13
C ARG A 223 6.98 4.36 10.22
N ALA A 224 7.15 3.04 10.22
CA ALA A 224 8.47 2.41 10.30
C ALA A 224 9.23 2.44 8.97
N PHE A 225 8.52 2.27 7.85
CA PHE A 225 9.08 2.18 6.50
C PHE A 225 8.32 3.07 5.49
N PRO A 226 8.45 4.40 5.57
CA PRO A 226 7.70 5.34 4.71
C PRO A 226 7.96 5.14 3.20
N ARG A 227 9.09 4.53 2.84
CA ARG A 227 9.50 4.32 1.45
C ARG A 227 8.77 3.16 0.77
N LEU A 228 8.04 2.31 1.50
CA LEU A 228 7.38 1.15 0.92
C LEU A 228 6.38 1.53 -0.18
N LEU A 229 5.48 2.50 0.04
CA LEU A 229 4.55 2.97 -1.01
C LEU A 229 5.17 3.96 -2.01
N VAL A 230 6.25 4.63 -1.62
CA VAL A 230 6.77 5.83 -2.29
C VAL A 230 7.84 5.49 -3.34
N GLN A 231 8.24 4.23 -3.49
CA GLN A 231 9.09 3.79 -4.60
C GLN A 231 8.30 3.74 -5.94
N ARG A 232 7.86 4.94 -6.39
CA ARG A 232 7.66 5.49 -7.74
C ARG A 232 6.55 6.53 -7.79
#